data_AF-A0A2K8YVG0-F1
#
_entry.id   AF-A0A2K8YVG0-F1
#
_cell.length_a   1.000
_cell.length_b   1.000
_cell.length_c   1.000
_cell.angle_alpha   90.00
_cell.angle_beta   90.00
_cell.angle_gamma   90.00
#
_symmetry.space_group_name_H-M   'P 1'
#
loop_
_entity.id
_entity.type
_entity.pdbx_description
1 polymer ?
#
loop_
_entity_poly.entity_id
_entity_poly.type
_entity_poly.pdbx_seq_one_letter_code
_entity_poly.pdbx_strand_id
1 'polypeptide(L)'
;MNQAIAKNLSTSPITTESCHHDHQHWQQVIRRQEEEILQLRSLLHDVMEQYNCRSLRYDAVDYYRALNHLQSDIKQLRRDMICEGNECLHQSENMACVSTRFGLSATIERHAAKLMNDFSRVKDGCLQFFSGMMSLNLM
;
A
#
# COMPACT_ATOMS: atom_id res chain seq x y z
N MET A 1 -2.62 -41.54 -28.26
CA MET A 1 -3.82 -40.67 -28.25
C MET A 1 -3.83 -39.97 -26.89
N ASN A 2 -3.43 -38.70 -26.86
CA ASN A 2 -3.27 -37.92 -25.64
C ASN A 2 -4.47 -36.99 -25.48
N GLN A 3 -5.29 -37.15 -24.44
CA GLN A 3 -6.27 -36.16 -24.03
C GLN A 3 -5.87 -35.62 -22.66
N ALA A 4 -5.34 -34.40 -22.68
CA ALA A 4 -5.12 -33.58 -21.51
C ALA A 4 -6.48 -33.10 -20.98
N ILE A 5 -6.77 -33.43 -19.73
CA ILE A 5 -7.94 -32.91 -19.00
C ILE A 5 -7.61 -31.48 -18.60
N ALA A 6 -8.07 -30.51 -19.38
CA ALA A 6 -8.11 -29.11 -18.96
C ALA A 6 -9.18 -28.98 -17.87
N LYS A 7 -8.73 -28.82 -16.62
CA LYS A 7 -9.59 -28.46 -15.49
C LYS A 7 -10.20 -27.07 -15.76
N ASN A 8 -11.50 -27.03 -15.97
CA ASN A 8 -12.31 -25.82 -15.98
C ASN A 8 -12.11 -25.05 -14.66
N LEU A 9 -11.36 -23.95 -14.71
CA LEU A 9 -11.45 -22.90 -13.70
C LEU A 9 -12.71 -22.10 -13.99
N SER A 10 -13.78 -22.35 -13.25
CA SER A 10 -14.96 -21.49 -13.22
C SER A 10 -14.61 -20.17 -12.52
N THR A 11 -13.99 -19.24 -13.24
CA THR A 11 -13.93 -17.84 -12.82
C THR A 11 -15.27 -17.20 -13.17
N SER A 12 -16.08 -16.91 -12.15
CA SER A 12 -17.27 -16.06 -12.29
C SER A 12 -16.89 -14.79 -13.06
N PRO A 13 -17.72 -14.33 -14.01
CA PRO A 13 -17.42 -13.13 -14.76
C PRO A 13 -17.36 -11.94 -13.79
N ILE A 14 -16.20 -11.28 -13.72
CA ILE A 14 -16.03 -10.02 -13.02
C ILE A 14 -16.98 -9.03 -13.70
N THR A 15 -18.01 -8.59 -12.98
CA THR A 15 -18.93 -7.57 -13.49
C THR A 15 -18.21 -6.22 -13.47
N THR A 16 -18.49 -5.37 -14.46
CA THR A 16 -17.91 -4.03 -14.56
C THR A 16 -18.14 -3.20 -13.30
N GLU A 17 -19.32 -3.33 -12.69
CA GLU A 17 -19.70 -2.66 -11.44
C GLU A 17 -18.81 -3.07 -10.24
N SER A 18 -18.50 -4.36 -10.08
CA SER A 18 -17.59 -4.85 -9.02
C SER A 18 -16.20 -4.27 -9.19
N CYS A 19 -15.66 -4.33 -10.40
CA CYS A 19 -14.30 -3.86 -10.67
C CYS A 19 -14.14 -2.33 -10.52
N HIS A 20 -15.17 -1.54 -10.84
CA HIS A 20 -15.20 -0.11 -10.55
C HIS A 20 -15.19 0.19 -9.05
N HIS A 21 -16.04 -0.53 -8.30
CA HIS A 21 -16.12 -0.38 -6.85
C HIS A 21 -14.79 -0.74 -6.19
N ASP A 22 -14.19 -1.86 -6.60
CA ASP A 22 -12.90 -2.33 -6.09
C ASP A 22 -11.78 -1.33 -6.42
N HIS A 23 -11.76 -0.78 -7.63
CA HIS A 23 -10.78 0.24 -8.01
C HIS A 23 -10.87 1.50 -7.14
N GLN A 24 -12.08 2.04 -6.97
CA GLN A 24 -12.31 3.22 -6.12
C GLN A 24 -11.94 2.93 -4.67
N HIS A 25 -12.31 1.76 -4.16
CA HIS A 25 -11.97 1.32 -2.82
C HIS A 25 -10.44 1.30 -2.62
N TRP A 26 -9.71 0.62 -3.49
CA TRP A 26 -8.27 0.51 -3.38
C TRP A 26 -7.54 1.84 -3.59
N GLN A 27 -8.03 2.71 -4.46
CA GLN A 27 -7.49 4.06 -4.63
C GLN A 27 -7.60 4.87 -3.34
N GLN A 28 -8.73 4.79 -2.63
CA GLN A 28 -8.92 5.46 -1.34
C GLN A 28 -8.02 4.86 -0.25
N VAL A 29 -7.91 3.54 -0.19
CA VAL A 29 -7.04 2.83 0.77
C VAL A 29 -5.58 3.22 0.57
N ILE A 30 -5.08 3.17 -0.67
CA ILE A 30 -3.71 3.55 -1.03
C ILE A 30 -3.43 4.99 -0.61
N ARG A 31 -4.31 5.93 -0.99
CA ARG A 31 -4.12 7.34 -0.67
C ARG A 31 -4.02 7.58 0.85
N ARG A 32 -4.91 6.96 1.63
CA ARG A 32 -4.87 7.10 3.10
C ARG A 32 -3.55 6.60 3.68
N GLN A 33 -3.03 5.48 3.18
CA GLN A 33 -1.74 4.95 3.63
C GLN A 33 -0.57 5.86 3.27
N GLU A 34 -0.58 6.46 2.07
CA GLU A 34 0.44 7.45 1.68
C GLU A 34 0.44 8.65 2.64
N GLU A 35 -0.74 9.16 2.99
CA GLU A 35 -0.90 10.27 3.94
C GLU A 35 -0.40 9.90 5.36
N GLU A 36 -0.78 8.72 5.87
CA GLU A 36 -0.33 8.23 7.19
C GLU A 36 1.21 8.02 7.23
N ILE A 37 1.81 7.46 6.17
CA ILE A 37 3.26 7.27 6.09
C ILE A 37 3.99 8.62 6.13
N LEU A 38 3.49 9.62 5.41
CA LEU A 38 4.09 10.96 5.40
C LEU A 38 4.06 11.58 6.80
N GLN A 39 2.95 11.45 7.52
CA GLN A 39 2.82 11.96 8.89
C GLN A 39 3.80 11.27 9.84
N LEU A 40 3.84 9.92 9.85
CA LEU A 40 4.76 9.16 10.71
C LEU A 40 6.23 9.50 10.42
N ARG A 41 6.59 9.65 9.14
CA ARG A 41 7.94 10.05 8.74
C ARG A 41 8.30 11.44 9.23
N SER A 42 7.38 12.40 9.19
CA SER A 42 7.61 13.74 9.72
C SER A 42 7.93 13.68 11.22
N LEU A 43 7.11 12.97 11.99
CA LEU A 43 7.31 12.81 13.44
C LEU A 43 8.66 12.15 13.77
N LEU A 44 9.02 11.08 13.05
CA LEU A 44 10.32 10.43 13.23
C LEU A 44 11.49 11.36 12.85
N HIS A 45 11.31 12.20 11.84
CA HIS A 45 12.32 13.19 11.47
C HIS A 45 12.53 14.21 12.59
N ASP A 46 11.44 14.72 13.16
CA ASP A 46 11.51 15.64 14.31
C ASP A 46 12.24 14.99 15.49
N VAL A 47 11.97 13.71 15.78
CA VAL A 47 12.69 12.96 16.81
C VAL A 47 14.19 12.86 16.51
N MET A 48 14.56 12.54 15.27
CA MET A 48 15.96 12.45 14.86
C MET A 48 16.69 13.79 15.03
N GLU A 49 16.03 14.91 14.71
CA GLU A 49 16.61 16.25 14.82
C GLU A 49 16.69 16.76 16.28
N GLN A 50 15.67 16.47 17.10
CA GLN A 50 15.57 16.98 18.46
C GLN A 50 16.40 16.17 19.48
N TYR A 51 16.52 14.86 19.30
CA TYR A 51 17.14 13.98 20.30
C TYR A 51 18.51 13.45 19.86
N ASN A 52 19.54 13.79 20.63
CA ASN A 52 20.91 13.28 20.46
C ASN A 52 21.15 11.91 21.12
N CYS A 53 20.15 11.34 21.78
CA CYS A 53 20.27 10.00 22.37
C CYS A 53 20.45 8.96 21.26
N ARG A 54 21.59 8.27 21.26
CA ARG A 54 22.00 7.38 20.17
C ARG A 54 21.02 6.24 19.92
N SER A 55 20.44 5.65 20.97
CA SER A 55 19.47 4.55 20.85
C SER A 55 18.17 5.04 20.24
N LEU A 56 17.59 6.13 20.76
CA LEU A 56 16.35 6.71 20.24
C LEU A 56 16.48 7.13 18.78
N ARG A 57 17.61 7.76 18.43
CA ARG A 57 17.89 8.16 17.05
C ARG A 57 18.06 6.94 16.15
N TYR A 58 18.68 5.86 16.62
CA TYR A 58 18.83 4.62 15.86
C TYR A 58 17.47 3.98 15.57
N ASP A 59 16.62 3.83 16.58
CA ASP A 59 15.28 3.26 16.43
C ASP A 59 14.42 4.12 15.48
N ALA A 60 14.48 5.44 15.62
CA ALA A 60 13.76 6.36 14.75
C ALA A 60 14.22 6.27 13.28
N VAL A 61 15.54 6.12 13.04
CA VAL A 61 16.10 5.90 11.69
C VAL A 61 15.58 4.61 11.08
N ASP A 62 15.52 3.53 11.85
CA ASP A 62 15.09 2.22 11.35
C ASP A 62 13.61 2.23 10.97
N TYR A 63 12.74 2.82 11.80
CA TYR A 63 11.33 3.03 11.43
C TYR A 63 11.18 3.96 10.21
N TYR A 64 11.98 5.02 10.12
CA TYR A 64 11.93 5.95 8.99
C TYR A 64 12.31 5.25 7.67
N ARG A 65 13.32 4.37 7.70
CA ARG A 65 13.69 3.54 6.54
C ARG A 65 12.60 2.54 6.17
N ALA A 66 12.01 1.86 7.15
CA ALA A 66 10.89 0.94 6.90
C ALA A 66 9.71 1.65 6.22
N LEU A 67 9.36 2.86 6.68
CA LEU A 67 8.32 3.69 6.07
C LEU A 67 8.68 4.15 4.64
N ASN A 68 9.95 4.44 4.35
CA ASN A 68 10.40 4.75 2.98
C ASN A 68 10.26 3.56 2.03
N HIS A 69 10.58 2.35 2.50
CA HIS A 69 10.38 1.14 1.72
C HIS A 69 8.89 0.91 1.44
N LEU A 70 8.04 1.01 2.46
CA LEU A 70 6.58 0.92 2.30
C LEU A 70 6.02 1.97 1.35
N GLN A 71 6.52 3.21 1.41
CA GLN A 71 6.10 4.25 0.47
C GLN A 71 6.45 3.89 -0.98
N SER A 72 7.63 3.31 -1.20
CA SER A 72 8.05 2.87 -2.54
C SER A 72 7.16 1.73 -3.04
N ASP A 73 6.85 0.77 -2.18
CA ASP A 73 5.98 -0.36 -2.50
C ASP A 73 4.54 0.08 -2.78
N ILE A 74 4.00 1.04 -2.01
CA ILE A 74 2.68 1.63 -2.24
C ILE A 74 2.65 2.39 -3.56
N LYS A 75 3.69 3.18 -3.88
CA LYS A 75 3.78 3.85 -5.18
C LYS A 75 3.84 2.85 -6.33
N GLN A 76 4.53 1.74 -6.14
CA GLN A 76 4.56 0.67 -7.14
C GLN A 76 3.19 0.03 -7.31
N LEU A 77 2.53 -0.36 -6.21
CA LEU A 77 1.17 -0.89 -6.23
C LEU A 77 0.21 0.08 -6.90
N ARG A 78 0.31 1.38 -6.59
CA ARG A 78 -0.51 2.42 -7.21
C ARG A 78 -0.32 2.46 -8.72
N ARG A 79 0.92 2.38 -9.23
CA ARG A 79 1.19 2.34 -10.68
C ARG A 79 0.70 1.05 -11.34
N ASP A 80 0.73 -0.06 -10.60
CA ASP A 80 0.27 -1.35 -11.10
C ASP A 80 -1.27 -1.45 -11.11
N MET A 81 -1.94 -0.72 -10.21
CA MET A 81 -3.39 -0.72 -10.02
C MET A 81 -4.13 0.44 -10.71
N ILE A 82 -3.50 1.60 -10.80
CA ILE A 82 -4.06 2.81 -11.40
C ILE A 82 -3.45 2.95 -12.78
N CYS A 83 -4.30 2.96 -13.80
CA CYS A 83 -3.91 3.32 -15.15
C CYS A 83 -3.49 4.80 -15.15
N GLU A 84 -2.22 5.07 -14.88
CA GLU A 84 -1.62 6.41 -14.94
C GLU A 84 -0.92 6.56 -16.31
N GLY A 85 -1.64 7.08 -17.32
CA GLY A 85 -1.10 7.37 -18.66
C GLY A 85 -2.12 8.02 -19.60
N ASN A 86 -1.66 8.72 -20.64
CA ASN A 86 -2.54 9.37 -21.64
C ASN A 86 -3.48 8.40 -22.36
N GLU A 87 -3.15 7.11 -22.38
CA GLU A 87 -4.00 6.04 -22.92
C GLU A 87 -5.26 5.80 -22.07
N CYS A 88 -5.26 6.22 -20.80
CA CYS A 88 -6.39 6.07 -19.89
C CYS A 88 -7.37 7.25 -19.97
N LEU A 89 -6.99 8.39 -20.58
CA LEU A 89 -7.86 9.57 -20.78
C LEU A 89 -8.95 9.35 -21.85
N HIS A 90 -8.78 8.36 -22.73
CA HIS A 90 -9.75 7.98 -23.76
C HIS A 90 -10.52 6.70 -23.43
N GLN A 91 -10.25 6.10 -22.27
CA GLN A 91 -10.91 4.88 -21.84
C GLN A 91 -12.18 5.26 -21.08
N SER A 92 -13.29 5.27 -21.82
CA SER A 92 -14.67 5.21 -21.30
C SER A 92 -14.71 4.33 -20.04
N GLU A 93 -15.48 4.74 -19.02
CA GLU A 93 -15.63 4.06 -17.72
C GLU A 93 -15.62 2.52 -17.86
N ASN A 94 -16.28 1.96 -18.87
CA ASN A 94 -16.35 0.51 -19.12
C ASN A 94 -15.04 -0.21 -19.51
N MET A 95 -13.93 0.46 -19.83
CA MET A 95 -12.68 -0.18 -20.25
C MET A 95 -11.73 -0.53 -19.10
N ALA A 96 -11.93 0.01 -17.90
CA ALA A 96 -11.10 -0.31 -16.73
C ALA A 96 -11.02 -1.82 -16.52
N CYS A 97 -12.15 -2.53 -16.68
CA CYS A 97 -12.23 -3.98 -16.44
C CYS A 97 -11.87 -4.84 -17.65
N VAL A 98 -11.56 -4.23 -18.81
CA VAL A 98 -11.15 -4.93 -20.05
C VAL A 98 -9.64 -4.92 -20.23
N SER A 99 -8.94 -3.98 -19.60
CA SER A 99 -7.48 -3.92 -19.64
C SER A 99 -6.86 -5.09 -18.86
N THR A 100 -5.91 -5.78 -19.51
CA THR A 100 -5.19 -6.96 -18.95
C THR A 100 -4.46 -6.67 -17.64
N ARG A 101 -4.24 -5.38 -17.30
CA ARG A 101 -3.68 -4.96 -16.01
C ARG A 101 -4.68 -5.05 -14.87
N PHE A 102 -5.98 -4.89 -15.14
CA PHE A 102 -7.05 -4.93 -14.14
C PHE A 102 -7.67 -6.32 -13.96
N GLY A 103 -7.51 -7.21 -14.95
CA GLY A 103 -7.84 -8.64 -14.82
C GLY A 103 -6.99 -9.41 -13.80
N LEU A 104 -6.04 -8.74 -13.14
CA LEU A 104 -5.17 -9.28 -12.10
C LEU A 104 -5.72 -9.08 -10.68
N SER A 105 -7.01 -8.74 -10.50
CA SER A 105 -7.60 -8.33 -9.20
C SER A 105 -7.21 -9.25 -8.04
N ALA A 106 -7.28 -10.58 -8.20
CA ALA A 106 -6.93 -11.52 -7.13
C ALA A 106 -5.43 -11.50 -6.74
N THR A 107 -4.54 -11.18 -7.69
CA THR A 107 -3.10 -11.02 -7.43
C THR A 107 -2.83 -9.67 -6.78
N ILE A 108 -3.53 -8.64 -7.24
CA ILE A 108 -3.48 -7.28 -6.69
C ILE A 108 -3.99 -7.27 -5.24
N GLU A 109 -5.13 -7.87 -4.95
CA GLU A 109 -5.69 -8.00 -3.60
C GLU A 109 -4.71 -8.67 -2.64
N ARG A 110 -4.03 -9.73 -3.09
CA ARG A 110 -3.01 -10.42 -2.27
C ARG A 110 -1.81 -9.52 -2.00
N HIS A 111 -1.31 -8.81 -3.01
CA HIS A 111 -0.19 -7.87 -2.85
C HIS A 111 -0.58 -6.69 -1.95
N ALA A 112 -1.78 -6.13 -2.15
CA ALA A 112 -2.31 -5.06 -1.35
C ALA A 112 -2.52 -5.51 0.11
N ALA A 113 -3.13 -6.67 0.36
CA ALA A 113 -3.31 -7.20 1.71
C ALA A 113 -1.96 -7.43 2.43
N LYS A 114 -0.95 -7.96 1.73
CA LYS A 114 0.40 -8.09 2.29
C LYS A 114 0.97 -6.72 2.67
N LEU A 115 0.87 -5.74 1.78
CA LEU A 115 1.36 -4.38 2.01
C LEU A 115 0.62 -3.69 3.15
N MET A 116 -0.69 -3.89 3.28
CA MET A 116 -1.50 -3.40 4.39
C MET A 116 -1.05 -3.99 5.73
N ASN A 117 -0.74 -5.29 5.75
CA ASN A 117 -0.25 -5.95 6.95
C ASN A 117 1.16 -5.46 7.34
N ASP A 118 2.05 -5.32 6.37
CA ASP A 118 3.40 -4.77 6.58
C ASP A 118 3.32 -3.32 7.08
N PHE A 119 2.44 -2.49 6.51
CA PHE A 119 2.20 -1.13 6.97
C PHE A 119 1.65 -1.08 8.40
N SER A 120 0.65 -1.90 8.72
CA SER A 120 0.05 -1.95 10.05
C SER A 120 1.09 -2.32 11.12
N ARG A 121 1.93 -3.33 10.85
CA ARG A 121 3.01 -3.72 11.75
C ARG A 121 4.01 -2.58 12.00
N VAL A 122 4.43 -1.88 10.95
CA VAL A 122 5.38 -0.75 11.09
C VAL A 122 4.71 0.42 11.81
N LYS A 123 3.45 0.71 11.51
CA LYS A 123 2.67 1.75 12.19
C LYS A 123 2.56 1.47 13.68
N ASP A 124 2.16 0.26 14.05
CA ASP A 124 2.02 -0.11 15.46
C ASP A 124 3.35 0.04 16.21
N GLY A 125 4.47 -0.35 15.57
CA GLY A 125 5.81 -0.11 16.10
C GLY A 125 6.14 1.37 16.28
N CYS A 126 5.81 2.24 15.31
CA CYS A 126 5.99 3.69 15.43
C CYS A 126 5.15 4.27 16.58
N LEU A 127 3.89 3.85 16.70
CA LEU A 127 2.99 4.32 17.76
C LEU A 127 3.46 3.89 19.14
N GLN A 128 3.94 2.66 19.29
CA GLN A 128 4.56 2.17 20.53
C GLN A 128 5.82 2.96 20.87
N PHE A 129 6.69 3.21 19.89
CA PHE A 129 7.88 4.03 20.06
C PHE A 129 7.53 5.44 20.56
N PHE A 130 6.58 6.12 19.91
CA PHE A 130 6.14 7.44 20.32
C PHE A 130 5.47 7.46 21.70
N SER A 131 4.64 6.45 22.01
CA SER A 131 4.04 6.30 23.33
C SER A 131 5.08 6.10 24.43
N GLY A 132 6.14 5.33 24.14
CA GLY A 132 7.29 5.18 25.04
C GLY A 132 8.01 6.50 25.27
N MET A 133 8.24 7.31 24.22
CA MET A 133 8.84 8.63 24.35
C MET A 133 7.99 9.58 25.20
N MET A 134 6.67 9.62 24.99
CA MET A 134 5.76 10.41 25.83
C MET A 134 5.79 9.95 27.29
N SER A 135 5.83 8.64 27.54
CA SER A 135 5.89 8.07 28.89
C SER A 135 7.17 8.46 29.64
N LEU A 136 8.24 8.75 28.90
CA LEU A 136 9.52 9.22 29.41
C LEU A 136 9.61 10.76 29.46
N ASN A 137 8.54 11.49 29.11
CA ASN A 137 8.52 12.95 28.92
C ASN A 137 9.61 13.46 27.95
N LEU A 138 9.83 12.71 26.88
CA LEU A 138 10.76 13.01 25.79
C LEU A 138 10.01 13.44 24.52
N MET A 139 8.87 14.10 24.65
CA MET A 139 8.11 14.71 23.57
C MET A 139 7.58 16.07 24.03
#